data_AF-A0A9N8ZPC9-F1
#
_entry.id   AF-A0A9N8ZPC9-F1
#
_cell.length_a   1.000
_cell.length_b   1.000
_cell.length_c   1.000
_cell.angle_alpha   90.00
_cell.angle_beta   90.00
_cell.angle_gamma   90.00
#
_symmetry.space_group_name_H-M   'P 1'
#
loop_
_entity.id
_entity.type
_entity.pdbx_description
1 polymer ?
#
loop_
_entity_poly.entity_id
_entity_poly.type
_entity_poly.pdbx_seq_one_letter_code
_entity_poly.pdbx_strand_id
1 'polypeptide(L)'
;MEKFERSVVVSAEDNNKRAEKFILHHFRDIVISKELCRQCFKRGEILVNNSPIETSRILHKDAIVQVSIDQSEIKRSRLNLSITVKYEDHHLAVVLKPPGVHMRGLQESLPFLLDSSRSIASETPYLCINQLQRSMNGLVILSKSREMHEKLLSMDKSGDIKFRYRLVCHGKFDESAKTAASNCEESIDNDNNDVIHGQKSIVVDNDNNAINNTKSSSTINNRETDVDNNSATTIIRHASLQLPFAIHPISTTRSTSGEGNYLTTLDIIHHNHAQVSLSAIKDYFMRIKHPIVGHNTASKQLKSCKDKGILMALVEVAFEHPVTRENVCVECDEPRKLKTICQREQNFYEKKRAARIAEAKLYGIENAVVLNDNLEMQSGLPLAYIAGEKSFCGLQFMVSNQTMIPRASTEHLVRATLDIYKTQILSNKVADNITKSFRILDVGTGSGCILIAIMHSILSLSEYDTTDAGIFGMGIDISPLALDVAKNNAKRHLHKQQSLYCFAKGNMEYLHNDPLLSQKNFDVIVCNPPYLDITKPLPPSDPRSHEPSHAIYCSEEGYKCYRLLSKSLDKSLALGSQVLNERGFVVLEVGASMAKKVKGIFNDWCCVKSIKDQQGFERCLVFRRK
;
A
#
# COMPACT_ATOMS: atom_id res chain seq x y z
N MET A 1 -37.61 -32.73 -17.34
CA MET A 1 -37.43 -32.42 -15.91
C MET A 1 -36.51 -33.49 -15.33
N GLU A 2 -35.39 -33.11 -14.70
CA GLU A 2 -34.50 -34.07 -14.00
C GLU A 2 -35.00 -34.32 -12.57
N LYS A 3 -36.25 -34.79 -12.44
CA LYS A 3 -36.80 -35.23 -11.16
C LYS A 3 -36.31 -36.65 -10.91
N PHE A 4 -35.38 -36.82 -9.97
CA PHE A 4 -34.87 -38.13 -9.59
C PHE A 4 -35.68 -38.66 -8.42
N GLU A 5 -36.39 -39.76 -8.64
CA GLU A 5 -37.18 -40.45 -7.63
C GLU A 5 -36.67 -41.89 -7.50
N ARG A 6 -36.11 -42.23 -6.34
CA ARG A 6 -35.62 -43.58 -6.02
C ARG A 6 -36.05 -43.96 -4.61
N SER A 7 -36.48 -45.21 -4.44
CA SER A 7 -36.76 -45.82 -3.14
C SER A 7 -35.77 -46.96 -2.85
N VAL A 8 -35.36 -47.09 -1.59
CA VAL A 8 -34.50 -48.17 -1.09
C VAL A 8 -35.02 -48.63 0.26
N VAL A 9 -35.16 -49.94 0.45
CA VAL A 9 -35.56 -50.54 1.74
C VAL A 9 -34.32 -50.72 2.61
N VAL A 10 -34.42 -50.39 3.91
CA VAL A 10 -33.31 -50.51 4.86
C VAL A 10 -33.00 -51.98 5.13
N SER A 11 -31.82 -52.40 4.68
CA SER A 11 -31.29 -53.77 4.83
C SER A 11 -30.98 -54.12 6.30
N ALA A 12 -30.78 -55.41 6.59
CA ALA A 12 -30.32 -55.85 7.91
C ALA A 12 -28.94 -55.27 8.29
N GLU A 13 -28.06 -55.04 7.30
CA GLU A 13 -26.74 -54.43 7.48
C GLU A 13 -26.81 -52.92 7.72
N ASP A 14 -27.93 -52.28 7.37
CA ASP A 14 -28.20 -50.85 7.54
C ASP A 14 -29.02 -50.51 8.78
N ASN A 15 -29.46 -51.53 9.53
CA ASN A 15 -30.22 -51.36 10.75
C ASN A 15 -29.45 -50.50 11.78
N ASN A 16 -30.15 -49.59 12.43
CA ASN A 16 -29.62 -48.58 13.37
C ASN A 16 -28.60 -47.58 12.78
N LYS A 17 -28.44 -47.47 11.45
CA LYS A 17 -27.65 -46.38 10.84
C LYS A 17 -28.44 -45.05 10.87
N ARG A 18 -27.71 -43.93 10.99
CA ARG A 18 -28.29 -42.58 10.88
C ARG A 18 -28.66 -42.28 9.42
N ALA A 19 -29.78 -41.59 9.20
CA ALA A 19 -30.30 -41.28 7.87
C ALA A 19 -29.27 -40.55 6.98
N GLU A 20 -28.55 -39.55 7.49
CA GLU A 20 -27.47 -38.86 6.75
C GLU A 20 -26.40 -39.84 6.21
N LYS A 21 -26.04 -40.87 6.99
CA LYS A 21 -25.02 -41.87 6.61
C LYS A 21 -25.57 -42.90 5.62
N PHE A 22 -26.84 -43.27 5.74
CA PHE A 22 -27.53 -44.18 4.81
C PHE A 22 -27.67 -43.54 3.42
N ILE A 23 -28.16 -42.29 3.36
CA ILE A 23 -28.36 -41.55 2.10
C ILE A 23 -27.03 -41.39 1.33
N LEU A 24 -25.96 -40.99 2.02
CA LEU A 24 -24.63 -40.82 1.39
C LEU A 24 -23.97 -42.13 0.94
N HIS A 25 -24.50 -43.29 1.35
CA HIS A 25 -24.02 -44.60 0.92
C HIS A 25 -24.84 -45.11 -0.27
N HIS A 26 -26.17 -45.15 -0.16
CA HIS A 26 -27.07 -45.77 -1.13
C HIS A 26 -27.54 -44.85 -2.27
N PHE A 27 -27.42 -43.52 -2.11
CA PHE A 27 -27.85 -42.53 -3.10
C PHE A 27 -26.69 -41.61 -3.51
N ARG A 28 -25.45 -42.11 -3.45
CA ARG A 28 -24.22 -41.32 -3.68
C ARG A 28 -24.10 -40.73 -5.09
N ASP A 29 -24.78 -41.32 -6.05
CA ASP A 29 -24.93 -40.86 -7.43
C ASP A 29 -25.86 -39.64 -7.57
N ILE A 30 -26.81 -39.47 -6.64
CA ILE A 30 -27.76 -38.34 -6.61
C ILE A 30 -27.32 -37.29 -5.58
N VAL A 31 -26.88 -37.74 -4.40
CA VAL A 31 -26.49 -36.91 -3.24
C VAL A 31 -24.97 -36.97 -3.05
N ILE A 32 -24.26 -36.18 -3.85
CA ILE A 32 -22.80 -36.23 -3.99
C ILE A 32 -22.05 -35.70 -2.75
N SER A 33 -22.68 -34.87 -1.90
CA SER A 33 -22.02 -34.23 -0.75
C SER A 33 -22.87 -34.18 0.52
N LYS A 34 -22.20 -34.12 1.69
CA LYS A 34 -22.83 -33.95 3.01
C LYS A 34 -23.69 -32.68 3.09
N GLU A 35 -23.24 -31.60 2.46
CA GLU A 35 -23.96 -30.33 2.47
C GLU A 35 -25.23 -30.41 1.62
N LEU A 36 -25.18 -31.05 0.45
CA LEU A 36 -26.37 -31.31 -0.37
C LEU A 36 -27.37 -32.19 0.39
N CYS A 37 -26.91 -33.27 1.02
CA CYS A 37 -27.73 -34.16 1.83
C CYS A 37 -28.55 -33.40 2.88
N ARG A 38 -27.91 -32.49 3.63
CA ARG A 38 -28.57 -31.64 4.64
C ARG A 38 -29.59 -30.68 4.06
N GLN A 39 -29.34 -30.16 2.86
CA GLN A 39 -30.28 -29.29 2.16
C GLN A 39 -31.52 -30.06 1.70
N CYS A 40 -31.36 -31.29 1.19
CA CYS A 40 -32.48 -32.17 0.83
C CYS A 40 -33.37 -32.50 2.04
N PHE A 41 -32.78 -32.86 3.19
CA PHE A 41 -33.54 -33.06 4.44
C PHE A 41 -34.31 -31.79 4.86
N LYS A 42 -33.69 -30.61 4.80
CA LYS A 42 -34.36 -29.33 5.14
C LYS A 42 -35.54 -28.98 4.22
N ARG A 43 -35.54 -29.48 2.98
CA ARG A 43 -36.60 -29.26 1.98
C ARG A 43 -37.72 -30.30 2.02
N GLY A 44 -37.56 -31.37 2.81
CA GLY A 44 -38.50 -32.50 2.82
C GLY A 44 -38.37 -33.44 1.60
N GLU A 45 -37.30 -33.32 0.81
CA GLU A 45 -37.03 -34.14 -0.39
C GLU A 45 -36.69 -35.61 -0.06
N ILE A 46 -36.52 -35.93 1.23
CA ILE A 46 -36.19 -37.26 1.75
C ILE A 46 -37.29 -37.71 2.72
N LEU A 47 -37.99 -38.78 2.37
CA LEU A 47 -39.09 -39.37 3.11
C LEU A 47 -38.69 -40.76 3.63
N VAL A 48 -39.16 -41.11 4.82
CA VAL A 48 -39.09 -42.49 5.35
C VAL A 48 -40.49 -42.90 5.75
N ASN A 49 -40.98 -44.01 5.20
CA ASN A 49 -42.38 -44.45 5.32
C ASN A 49 -43.36 -43.30 5.04
N ASN A 50 -43.17 -42.62 3.90
CA ASN A 50 -43.93 -41.46 3.44
C ASN A 50 -43.92 -40.21 4.36
N SER A 51 -43.04 -40.14 5.36
CA SER A 51 -42.92 -39.00 6.28
C SER A 51 -41.55 -38.32 6.17
N PRO A 52 -41.45 -36.98 6.16
CA PRO A 52 -40.17 -36.28 6.17
C PRO A 52 -39.45 -36.48 7.50
N ILE A 53 -38.11 -36.55 7.47
CA ILE A 53 -37.28 -36.82 8.64
C ILE A 53 -36.07 -35.88 8.73
N GLU A 54 -35.44 -35.82 9.91
CA GLU A 54 -34.18 -35.12 10.11
C GLU A 54 -32.95 -35.99 9.79
N THR A 55 -31.81 -35.34 9.50
CA THR A 55 -30.48 -35.95 9.36
C THR A 55 -30.06 -36.83 10.55
N SER A 56 -30.57 -36.48 11.74
CA SER A 56 -30.28 -37.09 13.03
C SER A 56 -30.91 -38.47 13.20
N ARG A 57 -32.02 -38.74 12.50
CA ARG A 57 -32.90 -39.89 12.69
C ARG A 57 -32.18 -41.22 12.46
N ILE A 58 -32.45 -42.19 13.32
CA ILE A 58 -32.00 -43.57 13.18
C ILE A 58 -33.00 -44.33 12.30
N LEU A 59 -32.48 -45.09 11.34
CA LEU A 59 -33.26 -45.96 10.47
C LEU A 59 -33.29 -47.38 11.03
N HIS A 60 -34.46 -48.01 10.95
CA HIS A 60 -34.65 -49.41 11.34
C HIS A 60 -34.86 -50.27 10.11
N LYS A 61 -34.52 -51.55 10.22
CA LYS A 61 -34.75 -52.58 9.21
C LYS A 61 -36.19 -52.52 8.69
N ASP A 62 -36.36 -52.81 7.40
CA ASP A 62 -37.65 -52.88 6.69
C ASP A 62 -38.37 -51.52 6.53
N ALA A 63 -37.76 -50.40 6.96
CA ALA A 63 -38.23 -49.05 6.60
C ALA A 63 -37.94 -48.72 5.13
N ILE A 64 -38.85 -48.00 4.47
CA ILE A 64 -38.72 -47.57 3.08
C ILE A 64 -38.22 -46.14 3.05
N VAL A 65 -37.03 -45.92 2.49
CA VAL A 65 -36.44 -44.58 2.28
C VAL A 65 -36.68 -44.15 0.84
N GLN A 66 -37.43 -43.07 0.65
CA GLN A 66 -37.67 -42.43 -0.64
C GLN A 66 -36.89 -41.13 -0.74
N VAL A 67 -36.23 -40.93 -1.87
CA VAL A 67 -35.53 -39.68 -2.21
C VAL A 67 -36.14 -39.16 -3.50
N SER A 68 -36.77 -37.99 -3.44
CA SER A 68 -37.40 -37.31 -4.57
C SER A 68 -36.79 -35.91 -4.70
N ILE A 69 -35.75 -35.81 -5.52
CA ILE A 69 -34.93 -34.59 -5.67
C ILE A 69 -35.18 -33.96 -7.05
N ASP A 70 -35.53 -32.67 -7.07
CA ASP A 70 -35.50 -31.87 -8.29
C ASP A 70 -34.15 -31.17 -8.44
N GLN A 71 -33.31 -31.68 -9.37
CA GLN A 71 -32.01 -31.07 -9.64
C GLN A 71 -32.13 -29.65 -10.22
N SER A 72 -33.27 -29.33 -10.85
CA SER A 72 -33.55 -28.01 -11.42
C SER A 72 -33.59 -26.95 -10.32
N GLU A 73 -34.27 -27.26 -9.21
CA GLU A 73 -34.43 -26.35 -8.08
C GLU A 73 -33.14 -26.23 -7.25
N ILE A 74 -32.37 -27.31 -7.13
CA ILE A 74 -31.00 -27.25 -6.57
C ILE A 74 -30.11 -26.33 -7.43
N LYS A 75 -30.07 -26.52 -8.75
CA LYS A 75 -29.30 -25.67 -9.68
C LYS A 75 -29.74 -24.20 -9.55
N ARG A 76 -31.05 -23.91 -9.60
CA ARG A 76 -31.62 -22.57 -9.43
C ARG A 76 -31.25 -21.93 -8.10
N SER A 77 -31.32 -22.66 -6.99
CA SER A 77 -30.98 -22.15 -5.65
C SER A 77 -29.48 -21.85 -5.47
N ARG A 78 -28.59 -22.61 -6.13
CA ARG A 78 -27.14 -22.36 -6.14
C ARG A 78 -26.75 -21.18 -7.03
N LEU A 79 -27.53 -20.94 -8.09
CA LEU A 79 -27.31 -19.92 -9.11
C LEU A 79 -28.19 -18.68 -8.91
N ASN A 80 -28.66 -18.42 -7.68
CA ASN A 80 -29.52 -17.27 -7.34
C ASN A 80 -28.74 -15.94 -7.40
N LEU A 81 -28.41 -15.52 -8.62
CA LEU A 81 -27.67 -14.33 -8.97
C LEU A 81 -28.65 -13.22 -9.37
N SER A 82 -28.64 -12.12 -8.63
CA SER A 82 -29.36 -10.89 -9.01
C SER A 82 -28.67 -10.24 -10.22
N ILE A 83 -29.01 -10.69 -11.42
CA ILE A 83 -28.55 -10.15 -12.70
C ILE A 83 -29.64 -9.24 -13.26
N THR A 84 -29.25 -8.02 -13.64
CA THR A 84 -30.17 -7.06 -14.28
C THR A 84 -30.13 -7.25 -15.79
N VAL A 85 -31.26 -7.64 -16.37
CA VAL A 85 -31.47 -7.59 -17.82
C VAL A 85 -31.65 -6.12 -18.22
N LYS A 86 -30.95 -5.68 -19.27
CA LYS A 86 -30.96 -4.29 -19.78
C LYS A 86 -31.60 -4.19 -21.16
N TYR A 87 -31.50 -5.23 -21.97
CA TYR A 87 -32.19 -5.40 -23.25
C TYR A 87 -32.47 -6.88 -23.45
N GLU A 88 -33.62 -7.22 -24.03
CA GLU A 88 -33.98 -8.59 -24.39
C GLU A 88 -35.02 -8.58 -25.51
N ASP A 89 -34.80 -9.40 -26.54
CA ASP A 89 -35.75 -9.62 -27.64
C ASP A 89 -35.92 -11.14 -27.89
N HIS A 90 -36.40 -11.55 -29.07
CA HIS A 90 -36.49 -12.97 -29.42
C HIS A 90 -35.11 -13.62 -29.70
N HIS A 91 -34.10 -12.85 -30.13
CA HIS A 91 -32.85 -13.40 -30.65
C HIS A 91 -31.64 -13.26 -29.71
N LEU A 92 -31.59 -12.20 -28.89
CA LEU A 92 -30.47 -11.87 -28.01
C LEU A 92 -30.92 -11.22 -26.69
N ALA A 93 -29.96 -10.99 -25.80
CA ALA A 93 -30.15 -10.19 -24.60
C ALA A 93 -28.84 -9.46 -24.23
N VAL A 94 -28.95 -8.36 -23.50
CA VAL A 94 -27.82 -7.67 -22.87
C VAL A 94 -28.07 -7.59 -21.37
N VAL A 95 -27.15 -8.15 -20.58
CA VAL A 95 -27.26 -8.22 -19.11
C VAL A 95 -26.12 -7.50 -18.41
N LEU A 96 -26.37 -7.00 -17.20
CA LEU A 96 -25.34 -6.42 -16.35
C LEU A 96 -24.73 -7.50 -15.44
N LYS A 97 -23.46 -7.86 -15.70
CA LYS A 97 -22.71 -8.83 -14.88
C LYS A 97 -22.20 -8.16 -13.60
N PRO A 98 -22.63 -8.59 -12.40
CA PRO A 98 -22.11 -8.04 -11.15
C PRO A 98 -20.64 -8.45 -10.89
N PRO A 99 -19.89 -7.65 -10.09
CA PRO A 99 -18.53 -7.99 -9.70
C PRO A 99 -18.51 -9.23 -8.78
N GLY A 100 -17.44 -10.03 -8.88
CA GLY A 100 -17.26 -11.26 -8.11
C GLY A 100 -17.75 -12.53 -8.82
N VAL A 101 -18.68 -12.41 -9.78
CA VAL A 101 -19.22 -13.53 -10.59
C VAL A 101 -18.25 -13.92 -11.73
N HIS A 102 -18.09 -15.22 -11.96
CA HIS A 102 -17.36 -15.80 -13.10
C HIS A 102 -18.26 -15.94 -14.33
N MET A 103 -17.70 -15.83 -15.54
CA MET A 103 -18.50 -15.86 -16.77
C MET A 103 -19.21 -17.20 -17.02
N ARG A 104 -18.59 -18.34 -16.67
CA ARG A 104 -19.25 -19.64 -16.68
C ARG A 104 -20.48 -19.68 -15.76
N GLY A 105 -20.35 -19.18 -14.53
CA GLY A 105 -21.46 -19.13 -13.57
C GLY A 105 -22.56 -18.12 -13.95
N LEU A 106 -22.22 -17.04 -14.66
CA LEU A 106 -23.23 -16.21 -15.31
C LEU A 106 -24.00 -17.04 -16.33
N GLN A 107 -23.30 -17.66 -17.29
CA GLN A 107 -23.89 -18.40 -18.40
C GLN A 107 -24.79 -19.56 -17.93
N GLU A 108 -24.37 -20.30 -16.90
CA GLU A 108 -25.15 -21.35 -16.24
C GLU A 108 -26.46 -20.83 -15.60
N SER A 109 -26.50 -19.57 -15.17
CA SER A 109 -27.68 -18.96 -14.53
C SER A 109 -28.72 -18.40 -15.52
N LEU A 110 -28.32 -18.04 -16.75
CA LEU A 110 -29.17 -17.36 -17.73
C LEU A 110 -30.49 -18.09 -18.07
N PRO A 111 -30.53 -19.42 -18.24
CA PRO A 111 -31.79 -20.14 -18.52
C PRO A 111 -32.84 -19.98 -17.42
N PHE A 112 -32.43 -19.76 -16.16
CA PHE A 112 -33.34 -19.59 -15.03
C PHE A 112 -33.85 -18.15 -14.85
N LEU A 113 -33.33 -17.20 -15.61
CA LEU A 113 -33.53 -15.77 -15.45
C LEU A 113 -34.27 -15.12 -16.63
N LEU A 114 -33.91 -15.51 -17.86
CA LEU A 114 -34.43 -14.89 -19.08
C LEU A 114 -35.73 -15.52 -19.60
N ASP A 115 -36.02 -16.77 -19.24
CA ASP A 115 -37.21 -17.47 -19.76
C ASP A 115 -37.86 -18.32 -18.67
N SER A 116 -38.81 -17.72 -17.94
CA SER A 116 -39.56 -18.38 -16.86
C SER A 116 -40.45 -19.53 -17.35
N SER A 117 -40.69 -19.59 -18.66
CA SER A 117 -41.59 -20.49 -19.37
C SER A 117 -40.89 -21.63 -20.11
N ARG A 118 -39.57 -21.56 -20.33
CA ARG A 118 -38.84 -22.63 -21.01
C ARG A 118 -38.78 -23.89 -20.16
N SER A 119 -39.33 -24.97 -20.72
CA SER A 119 -38.88 -26.31 -20.41
C SER A 119 -37.36 -26.39 -20.64
N ILE A 120 -36.65 -27.00 -19.68
CA ILE A 120 -35.20 -27.25 -19.71
C ILE A 120 -34.78 -28.09 -20.95
N ALA A 121 -35.74 -28.68 -21.67
CA ALA A 121 -35.52 -29.41 -22.92
C ALA A 121 -35.18 -28.56 -24.17
N SER A 122 -35.12 -27.22 -24.07
CA SER A 122 -34.58 -26.37 -25.14
C SER A 122 -33.05 -26.43 -25.14
N GLU A 123 -32.46 -27.33 -25.94
CA GLU A 123 -31.01 -27.64 -25.94
C GLU A 123 -30.07 -26.48 -26.30
N THR A 124 -30.56 -25.35 -26.81
CA THR A 124 -29.72 -24.21 -27.20
C THR A 124 -29.21 -23.41 -25.99
N PRO A 125 -27.89 -23.41 -25.70
CA PRO A 125 -27.33 -22.61 -24.62
C PRO A 125 -27.33 -21.12 -24.98
N TYR A 126 -27.53 -20.26 -24.00
CA TYR A 126 -27.18 -18.85 -24.12
C TYR A 126 -25.65 -18.74 -24.25
N LEU A 127 -25.15 -17.98 -25.22
CA LEU A 127 -23.71 -17.84 -25.49
C LEU A 127 -23.30 -16.37 -25.37
N CYS A 128 -22.27 -16.09 -24.57
CA CYS A 128 -21.74 -14.75 -24.37
C CYS A 128 -20.79 -14.35 -25.51
N ILE A 129 -20.96 -13.14 -26.06
CA ILE A 129 -20.05 -12.59 -27.09
C ILE A 129 -18.78 -12.03 -26.45
N ASN A 130 -18.93 -11.07 -25.53
CA ASN A 130 -17.81 -10.45 -24.81
C ASN A 130 -17.52 -11.16 -23.47
N GLN A 131 -16.28 -11.04 -22.99
CA GLN A 131 -15.79 -11.70 -21.78
C GLN A 131 -15.22 -10.70 -20.79
N LEU A 132 -15.72 -10.70 -19.55
CA LEU A 132 -15.30 -9.81 -18.47
C LEU A 132 -14.58 -10.55 -17.34
N GLN A 133 -13.58 -9.93 -16.73
CA GLN A 133 -12.90 -10.51 -15.57
C GLN A 133 -13.85 -10.65 -14.38
N ARG A 134 -13.57 -11.63 -13.50
CA ARG A 134 -14.38 -11.91 -12.30
C ARG A 134 -14.66 -10.65 -11.47
N SER A 135 -13.65 -9.83 -11.23
CA SER A 135 -13.71 -8.60 -10.43
C SER A 135 -14.40 -7.42 -11.12
N MET A 136 -14.55 -7.45 -12.45
CA MET A 136 -15.16 -6.37 -13.22
C MET A 136 -16.69 -6.44 -13.16
N ASN A 137 -17.31 -5.26 -13.19
CA ASN A 137 -18.72 -5.06 -13.49
C ASN A 137 -18.85 -4.69 -14.98
N GLY A 138 -19.96 -5.00 -15.64
CA GLY A 138 -20.23 -4.48 -16.98
C GLY A 138 -21.26 -5.26 -17.77
N LEU A 139 -21.62 -4.71 -18.92
CA LEU A 139 -22.57 -5.31 -19.85
C LEU A 139 -22.04 -6.60 -20.49
N VAL A 140 -22.91 -7.55 -20.79
CA VAL A 140 -22.58 -8.77 -21.53
C VAL A 140 -23.67 -9.02 -22.58
N ILE A 141 -23.26 -9.12 -23.84
CA ILE A 141 -24.12 -9.47 -24.97
C ILE A 141 -24.25 -11.00 -25.01
N LEU A 142 -25.49 -11.48 -25.13
CA LEU A 142 -25.88 -12.88 -25.09
C LEU A 142 -26.70 -13.22 -26.34
N SER A 143 -26.36 -14.28 -27.05
CA SER A 143 -27.22 -14.83 -28.11
C SER A 143 -28.11 -15.95 -27.58
N LYS A 144 -29.38 -15.99 -28.00
CA LYS A 144 -30.36 -17.05 -27.66
C LYS A 144 -30.32 -18.26 -28.60
N SER A 145 -29.59 -18.16 -29.71
CA SER A 145 -29.37 -19.24 -30.67
C SER A 145 -27.93 -19.27 -31.17
N ARG A 146 -27.51 -20.41 -31.74
CA ARG A 146 -26.17 -20.57 -32.33
C ARG A 146 -25.98 -19.75 -33.60
N GLU A 147 -27.00 -19.68 -34.46
CA GLU A 147 -26.97 -18.83 -35.67
C GLU A 147 -26.78 -17.35 -35.31
N MET A 148 -27.46 -16.87 -34.26
CA MET A 148 -27.28 -15.51 -33.76
C MET A 148 -25.89 -15.29 -33.16
N HIS A 149 -25.33 -16.31 -32.48
CA HIS A 149 -23.97 -16.27 -31.96
C HIS A 149 -22.94 -16.05 -33.07
N GLU A 150 -23.05 -16.82 -34.16
CA GLU A 150 -22.13 -16.76 -35.30
C GLU A 150 -22.22 -15.40 -36.03
N LYS A 151 -23.43 -14.82 -36.16
CA LYS A 151 -23.61 -13.45 -36.69
C LYS A 151 -22.97 -12.38 -35.80
N LEU A 152 -23.22 -12.41 -34.48
CA LEU A 152 -22.64 -11.43 -33.55
C LEU A 152 -21.11 -11.56 -33.41
N LEU A 153 -20.56 -12.78 -33.48
CA LEU A 153 -19.11 -12.99 -33.56
C LEU A 153 -18.50 -12.51 -34.88
N SER A 154 -19.25 -12.54 -35.99
CA SER A 154 -18.81 -11.92 -37.24
C SER A 154 -18.72 -10.40 -37.08
N MET A 155 -19.75 -9.79 -36.51
CA MET A 155 -19.82 -8.34 -36.26
C MET A 155 -18.71 -7.81 -35.33
N ASP A 156 -18.40 -8.55 -34.26
CA ASP A 156 -17.29 -8.19 -33.37
C ASP A 156 -15.93 -8.23 -34.10
N LYS A 157 -15.76 -9.14 -35.06
CA LYS A 157 -14.54 -9.25 -35.87
C LYS A 157 -14.43 -8.18 -36.95
N SER A 158 -15.55 -7.73 -37.54
CA SER A 158 -15.58 -6.69 -38.58
C SER A 158 -15.48 -5.27 -38.03
N GLY A 159 -15.84 -5.04 -36.76
CA GLY A 159 -15.83 -3.70 -36.14
C GLY A 159 -17.23 -3.12 -35.86
N ASP A 160 -18.28 -3.90 -36.09
CA ASP A 160 -19.66 -3.41 -36.09
C ASP A 160 -20.28 -3.36 -34.67
N ILE A 161 -19.52 -3.75 -33.64
CA ILE A 161 -19.93 -3.67 -32.22
C ILE A 161 -19.02 -2.71 -31.47
N LYS A 162 -19.56 -1.56 -31.08
CA LYS A 162 -18.89 -0.58 -30.22
C LYS A 162 -18.95 -1.02 -28.75
N PHE A 163 -17.80 -1.00 -28.08
CA PHE A 163 -17.63 -1.23 -26.65
C PHE A 163 -17.04 0.02 -25.99
N ARG A 164 -17.68 0.55 -24.94
CA ARG A 164 -17.10 1.65 -24.12
C ARG A 164 -16.82 1.19 -22.69
N TYR A 165 -15.55 1.15 -22.34
CA TYR A 165 -15.08 0.85 -20.99
C TYR A 165 -14.78 2.13 -20.22
N ARG A 166 -15.34 2.28 -19.02
CA ARG A 166 -14.93 3.30 -18.06
C ARG A 166 -13.90 2.76 -17.10
N LEU A 167 -12.82 3.50 -16.86
CA LEU A 167 -11.79 3.14 -15.89
C LEU A 167 -11.23 4.32 -15.11
N VAL A 168 -10.49 4.00 -14.05
CA VAL A 168 -9.66 4.97 -13.30
C VAL A 168 -8.20 4.53 -13.37
N CYS A 169 -7.32 5.43 -13.80
CA CYS A 169 -5.87 5.23 -13.85
C CYS A 169 -5.12 6.18 -12.91
N HIS A 170 -3.87 5.84 -12.63
CA HIS A 170 -2.93 6.70 -11.90
C HIS A 170 -2.41 7.85 -12.77
N GLY A 171 -2.08 8.98 -12.16
CA GLY A 171 -1.50 10.13 -12.87
C GLY A 171 -2.55 11.09 -13.43
N LYS A 172 -2.08 12.21 -13.99
CA LYS A 172 -2.90 13.20 -14.72
C LYS A 172 -2.75 12.92 -16.21
N PHE A 173 -3.81 12.45 -16.84
CA PHE A 173 -3.81 12.13 -18.27
C PHE A 173 -4.13 13.39 -19.09
N ASP A 174 -3.09 14.03 -19.64
CA ASP A 174 -3.18 15.20 -20.53
C ASP A 174 -2.97 14.79 -22.01
N GLU A 175 -3.21 15.70 -22.97
CA GLU A 175 -2.98 15.45 -24.41
C GLU A 175 -1.56 14.93 -24.71
N SER A 176 -0.53 15.39 -23.99
CA SER A 176 0.85 14.91 -24.13
C SER A 176 1.03 13.42 -23.79
N ALA A 177 0.20 12.84 -22.93
CA ALA A 177 0.21 11.42 -22.62
C ALA A 177 -0.29 10.57 -23.81
N LYS A 178 -1.15 11.14 -24.67
CA LYS A 178 -1.53 10.50 -25.95
C LYS A 178 -0.36 10.48 -26.93
N THR A 179 0.46 11.54 -26.96
CA THR A 179 1.64 11.64 -27.85
C THR A 179 2.82 10.79 -27.37
N ALA A 180 2.99 10.62 -26.07
CA ALA A 180 3.97 9.68 -25.52
C ALA A 180 3.70 8.24 -26.01
N ALA A 181 2.41 7.86 -26.11
CA ALA A 181 2.02 6.55 -26.60
C ALA A 181 2.42 6.26 -28.06
N SER A 182 2.48 7.27 -28.92
CA SER A 182 2.93 7.16 -30.31
C SER A 182 4.46 7.20 -30.47
N ASN A 183 5.21 7.52 -29.41
CA ASN A 183 6.67 7.66 -29.45
C ASN A 183 7.41 6.55 -28.67
N CYS A 184 6.69 5.64 -27.99
CA CYS A 184 7.28 4.56 -27.20
C CYS A 184 7.54 3.25 -27.99
N GLU A 185 7.99 3.35 -29.25
CA GLU A 185 8.34 2.18 -30.08
C GLU A 185 9.83 1.79 -30.05
N GLU A 186 10.71 2.59 -29.42
CA GLU A 186 12.16 2.30 -29.33
C GLU A 186 12.59 1.86 -27.92
N SER A 187 12.56 0.54 -27.68
CA SER A 187 13.63 -0.21 -26.99
C SER A 187 13.25 -1.70 -26.81
N ILE A 188 13.56 -2.52 -27.83
CA ILE A 188 13.75 -3.96 -27.62
C ILE A 188 15.17 -4.14 -27.08
N ASP A 189 15.34 -3.95 -25.77
CA ASP A 189 16.57 -4.37 -25.10
C ASP A 189 16.61 -5.90 -25.07
N ASN A 190 17.46 -6.46 -25.93
CA ASN A 190 17.93 -7.84 -25.83
C ASN A 190 18.87 -8.01 -24.62
N ASP A 191 18.38 -7.73 -23.42
CA ASP A 191 19.05 -8.06 -22.17
C ASP A 191 18.02 -8.26 -21.06
N ASN A 192 17.63 -9.52 -20.86
CA ASN A 192 17.57 -10.18 -19.54
C ASN A 192 17.15 -11.65 -19.72
N ASN A 193 18.16 -12.49 -19.94
CA ASN A 193 18.10 -13.85 -19.41
C ASN A 193 18.03 -13.74 -17.89
N ASP A 194 16.87 -13.99 -17.27
CA ASP A 194 16.83 -14.19 -15.83
C ASP A 194 15.97 -15.40 -15.44
N VAL A 195 16.69 -16.47 -15.15
CA VAL A 195 16.38 -17.54 -14.17
C VAL A 195 14.93 -18.02 -14.14
N ILE A 196 14.59 -18.93 -15.05
CA ILE A 196 13.56 -19.94 -14.78
C ILE A 196 14.05 -20.81 -13.63
N HIS A 197 13.43 -20.70 -12.46
CA HIS A 197 13.62 -21.64 -11.36
C HIS A 197 13.04 -23.02 -11.74
N GLY A 198 13.87 -23.85 -12.38
CA GLY A 198 13.51 -25.21 -12.73
C GLY A 198 13.31 -26.07 -11.48
N GLN A 199 12.11 -26.64 -11.32
CA GLN A 199 11.92 -27.83 -10.51
C GLN A 199 12.70 -28.97 -11.16
N LYS A 200 13.72 -29.52 -10.47
CA LYS A 200 14.42 -30.72 -10.92
C LYS A 200 13.50 -31.95 -10.82
N SER A 201 13.00 -32.43 -11.95
CA SER A 201 12.71 -33.85 -12.15
C SER A 201 13.92 -34.48 -12.82
N ILE A 202 14.59 -35.41 -12.13
CA ILE A 202 15.78 -36.10 -12.62
C ILE A 202 15.34 -37.18 -13.61
N VAL A 203 15.84 -37.11 -14.85
CA VAL A 203 16.01 -38.27 -15.72
C VAL A 203 17.44 -38.22 -16.24
N VAL A 204 18.15 -39.33 -16.07
CA VAL A 204 19.51 -39.55 -16.57
C VAL A 204 19.39 -40.14 -17.96
N ASP A 205 20.21 -39.68 -18.90
CA ASP A 205 20.82 -40.56 -19.91
C ASP A 205 22.12 -39.95 -20.41
N ASN A 206 23.10 -40.82 -20.70
CA ASN A 206 24.44 -40.44 -21.17
C ASN A 206 24.47 -40.46 -22.71
N ASP A 207 25.32 -39.65 -23.35
CA ASP A 207 26.60 -40.15 -23.89
C ASP A 207 27.35 -39.14 -24.80
N ASN A 208 28.60 -38.90 -24.40
CA ASN A 208 29.85 -38.91 -25.19
C ASN A 208 30.13 -37.97 -26.38
N ASN A 209 31.41 -37.55 -26.35
CA ASN A 209 32.33 -37.08 -27.40
C ASN A 209 32.16 -35.61 -27.90
N ALA A 210 33.14 -34.70 -27.75
CA ALA A 210 34.58 -34.73 -28.11
C ALA A 210 34.80 -34.52 -29.64
N ILE A 211 35.80 -33.80 -30.16
CA ILE A 211 36.96 -33.07 -29.59
C ILE A 211 37.56 -32.17 -30.71
N ASN A 212 38.13 -30.98 -30.40
CA ASN A 212 39.12 -30.23 -31.24
C ASN A 212 38.69 -29.76 -32.67
N ASN A 213 39.34 -28.81 -33.39
CA ASN A 213 40.30 -27.75 -33.03
C ASN A 213 40.38 -26.63 -34.10
N THR A 214 40.96 -25.49 -33.71
CA THR A 214 41.84 -24.57 -34.49
C THR A 214 41.39 -23.77 -35.74
N LYS A 215 41.59 -22.44 -35.62
CA LYS A 215 42.35 -21.53 -36.54
C LYS A 215 41.73 -21.18 -37.91
N SER A 216 41.32 -19.92 -38.14
CA SER A 216 42.13 -18.76 -38.64
C SER A 216 42.65 -18.98 -40.07
N SER A 217 42.53 -18.12 -41.08
CA SER A 217 42.06 -16.73 -41.28
C SER A 217 42.65 -16.32 -42.65
N SER A 218 42.13 -15.28 -43.31
CA SER A 218 42.67 -14.62 -44.53
C SER A 218 42.48 -15.33 -45.89
N THR A 219 42.36 -14.68 -47.07
CA THR A 219 41.97 -13.29 -47.44
C THR A 219 41.73 -13.19 -48.98
N ILE A 220 40.50 -12.80 -49.39
CA ILE A 220 40.13 -11.94 -50.57
C ILE A 220 40.31 -12.41 -52.05
N ASN A 221 39.17 -12.42 -52.79
CA ASN A 221 38.93 -12.17 -54.24
C ASN A 221 39.48 -13.13 -55.34
N ASN A 222 38.84 -13.32 -56.52
CA ASN A 222 37.60 -12.77 -57.11
C ASN A 222 37.08 -13.62 -58.30
N ARG A 223 35.75 -13.55 -58.57
CA ARG A 223 35.04 -13.75 -59.88
C ARG A 223 35.08 -15.15 -60.52
N GLU A 224 34.03 -15.67 -61.16
CA GLU A 224 32.60 -15.28 -61.42
C GLU A 224 31.85 -16.62 -61.74
N THR A 225 30.51 -16.81 -61.81
CA THR A 225 29.38 -15.92 -62.16
C THR A 225 28.08 -16.31 -61.38
N ASP A 226 26.96 -16.60 -62.07
CA ASP A 226 25.67 -17.26 -61.76
C ASP A 226 24.96 -16.92 -60.42
N VAL A 227 24.14 -15.87 -60.38
CA VAL A 227 22.69 -15.83 -60.73
C VAL A 227 21.81 -16.55 -59.70
N ASP A 228 21.32 -15.80 -58.70
CA ASP A 228 19.88 -15.45 -58.66
C ASP A 228 19.58 -14.29 -57.69
N ASN A 229 18.78 -13.33 -58.13
CA ASN A 229 18.36 -12.15 -57.36
C ASN A 229 16.90 -12.29 -56.94
N ASN A 230 16.60 -12.12 -55.65
CA ASN A 230 15.44 -11.32 -55.20
C ASN A 230 15.44 -11.08 -53.68
N SER A 231 16.21 -10.08 -53.25
CA SER A 231 16.04 -9.42 -51.96
C SER A 231 14.82 -8.48 -52.00
N ALA A 232 13.67 -8.97 -51.54
CA ALA A 232 12.49 -8.13 -51.30
C ALA A 232 12.69 -7.27 -50.04
N THR A 233 13.48 -6.19 -50.18
CA THR A 233 13.64 -5.15 -49.16
C THR A 233 12.29 -4.51 -48.88
N THR A 234 11.58 -5.01 -47.86
CA THR A 234 10.31 -4.40 -47.45
C THR A 234 10.63 -3.09 -46.75
N ILE A 235 10.57 -2.00 -47.53
CA ILE A 235 10.54 -0.64 -47.01
C ILE A 235 9.25 -0.52 -46.19
N ILE A 236 9.38 -0.74 -44.87
CA ILE A 236 8.30 -0.46 -43.92
C ILE A 236 8.15 1.07 -43.90
N ARG A 237 7.22 1.56 -44.73
CA ARG A 237 6.75 2.94 -44.66
C ARG A 237 6.28 3.19 -43.24
N HIS A 238 6.68 4.31 -42.65
CA HIS A 238 6.12 4.82 -41.41
C HIS A 238 4.62 5.10 -41.59
N ALA A 239 3.80 4.06 -41.41
CA ALA A 239 2.38 4.19 -41.18
C ALA A 239 2.19 4.35 -39.67
N SER A 240 1.75 5.53 -39.24
CA SER A 240 1.40 5.77 -37.84
C SER A 240 0.31 4.78 -37.41
N LEU A 241 0.70 3.76 -36.66
CA LEU A 241 -0.20 2.72 -36.15
C LEU A 241 -1.22 3.37 -35.21
N GLN A 242 -2.42 3.63 -35.72
CA GLN A 242 -3.53 4.11 -34.92
C GLN A 242 -3.81 3.09 -33.82
N LEU A 243 -3.95 3.57 -32.58
CA LEU A 243 -4.34 2.74 -31.46
C LEU A 243 -5.67 2.04 -31.80
N PRO A 244 -5.81 0.73 -31.53
CA PRO A 244 -7.03 -0.01 -31.86
C PRO A 244 -8.24 0.36 -30.96
N PHE A 245 -8.08 1.41 -30.14
CA PHE A 245 -9.08 2.00 -29.27
C PHE A 245 -8.84 3.50 -29.09
N ALA A 246 -9.93 4.27 -29.01
CA ALA A 246 -9.90 5.69 -28.68
C ALA A 246 -9.93 5.92 -27.16
N ILE A 247 -9.31 7.00 -26.69
CA ILE A 247 -9.21 7.37 -25.28
C ILE A 247 -9.81 8.76 -25.05
N HIS A 248 -10.83 8.83 -24.18
CA HIS A 248 -11.55 10.05 -23.84
C HIS A 248 -11.44 10.34 -22.33
N PRO A 249 -10.58 11.28 -21.90
CA PRO A 249 -10.53 11.73 -20.51
C PRO A 249 -11.88 12.34 -20.09
N ILE A 250 -12.37 11.96 -18.90
CA ILE A 250 -13.64 12.48 -18.34
C ILE A 250 -13.34 13.50 -17.24
N SER A 251 -12.51 13.12 -16.27
CA SER A 251 -12.26 13.94 -15.10
C SER A 251 -10.96 13.55 -14.39
N THR A 252 -10.21 14.55 -13.95
CA THR A 252 -9.01 14.37 -13.11
C THR A 252 -9.36 14.65 -11.66
N THR A 253 -8.93 13.77 -10.75
CA THR A 253 -9.16 13.85 -9.30
C THR A 253 -7.83 14.03 -8.57
N ARG A 254 -7.77 14.87 -7.54
CA ARG A 254 -6.57 14.97 -6.68
C ARG A 254 -6.52 13.75 -5.75
N SER A 255 -5.33 13.21 -5.52
CA SER A 255 -5.13 12.03 -4.70
C SER A 255 -3.83 12.13 -3.90
N THR A 256 -3.83 11.63 -2.67
CA THR A 256 -2.58 11.54 -1.87
C THR A 256 -1.80 10.26 -2.13
N SER A 257 -2.42 9.29 -2.81
CA SER A 257 -1.88 7.96 -3.08
C SER A 257 -1.56 7.75 -4.57
N GLY A 258 -2.25 8.45 -5.46
CA GLY A 258 -2.06 8.43 -6.91
C GLY A 258 -0.65 8.83 -7.35
N GLU A 259 -0.34 8.55 -8.61
CA GLU A 259 0.92 8.97 -9.22
C GLU A 259 0.85 10.46 -9.56
N GLY A 260 1.94 11.21 -9.35
CA GLY A 260 1.92 12.68 -9.45
C GLY A 260 0.94 13.42 -8.52
N ASN A 261 0.32 12.73 -7.54
CA ASN A 261 -0.84 13.19 -6.75
C ASN A 261 -2.18 13.26 -7.53
N TYR A 262 -2.34 12.43 -8.57
CA TYR A 262 -3.51 12.42 -9.44
C TYR A 262 -4.07 11.02 -9.69
N LEU A 263 -5.37 10.98 -9.97
CA LEU A 263 -6.07 9.91 -10.66
C LEU A 263 -6.84 10.53 -11.83
N THR A 264 -6.95 9.84 -12.96
CA THR A 264 -7.82 10.25 -14.06
C THR A 264 -8.87 9.18 -14.33
N THR A 265 -10.13 9.60 -14.46
CA THR A 265 -11.23 8.78 -14.97
C THR A 265 -11.36 9.04 -16.46
N LEU A 266 -11.44 7.98 -17.25
CA LEU A 266 -11.51 8.03 -18.71
C LEU A 266 -12.38 6.91 -19.27
N ASP A 267 -12.90 7.13 -20.47
CA ASP A 267 -13.55 6.12 -21.29
C ASP A 267 -12.59 5.65 -22.39
N ILE A 268 -12.53 4.33 -22.60
CA ILE A 268 -11.89 3.67 -23.75
C ILE A 268 -13.00 3.19 -24.67
N ILE A 269 -12.93 3.52 -25.96
CA ILE A 269 -13.89 3.06 -26.97
C ILE A 269 -13.15 2.20 -27.99
N HIS A 270 -13.62 0.98 -28.22
CA HIS A 270 -13.12 0.12 -29.31
C HIS A 270 -14.26 -0.62 -30.02
N HIS A 271 -13.95 -1.06 -31.24
CA HIS A 271 -14.92 -1.66 -32.14
C HIS A 271 -14.72 -3.17 -32.34
N ASN A 272 -13.59 -3.72 -31.87
CA ASN A 272 -13.23 -5.12 -32.08
C ASN A 272 -12.77 -5.76 -30.77
N HIS A 273 -13.67 -6.45 -30.05
CA HIS A 273 -13.36 -7.12 -28.79
C HIS A 273 -12.56 -8.42 -28.99
N ALA A 274 -12.65 -9.05 -30.16
CA ALA A 274 -11.82 -10.19 -30.53
C ALA A 274 -10.32 -9.83 -30.62
N GLN A 275 -9.98 -8.62 -31.07
CA GLN A 275 -8.59 -8.15 -31.19
C GLN A 275 -8.12 -7.33 -29.97
N VAL A 276 -8.98 -6.49 -29.39
CA VAL A 276 -8.60 -5.63 -28.24
C VAL A 276 -8.83 -6.37 -26.93
N SER A 277 -7.85 -7.18 -26.52
CA SER A 277 -7.91 -7.88 -25.25
C SER A 277 -7.81 -6.91 -24.04
N LEU A 278 -8.48 -7.27 -22.94
CA LEU A 278 -8.34 -6.57 -21.67
C LEU A 278 -6.90 -6.57 -21.12
N SER A 279 -6.02 -7.48 -21.57
CA SER A 279 -4.58 -7.43 -21.23
C SER A 279 -3.90 -6.29 -22.00
N ALA A 280 -4.06 -6.24 -23.32
CA ALA A 280 -3.45 -5.23 -24.18
C ALA A 280 -3.76 -3.79 -23.71
N ILE A 281 -5.00 -3.54 -23.24
CA ILE A 281 -5.38 -2.26 -22.61
C ILE A 281 -4.54 -1.98 -21.34
N LYS A 282 -4.37 -2.96 -20.45
CA LYS A 282 -3.59 -2.79 -19.22
C LYS A 282 -2.11 -2.58 -19.52
N ASP A 283 -1.57 -3.37 -20.43
CA ASP A 283 -0.16 -3.35 -20.84
C ASP A 283 0.18 -2.03 -21.57
N TYR A 284 -0.78 -1.45 -22.29
CA TYR A 284 -0.71 -0.08 -22.77
C TYR A 284 -0.63 0.94 -21.63
N PHE A 285 -1.59 0.94 -20.69
CA PHE A 285 -1.63 1.90 -19.58
C PHE A 285 -0.41 1.77 -18.62
N MET A 286 0.17 0.57 -18.51
CA MET A 286 1.47 0.36 -17.85
C MET A 286 2.62 1.08 -18.57
N ARG A 287 2.75 0.90 -19.90
CA ARG A 287 3.85 1.47 -20.69
C ARG A 287 3.88 3.00 -20.65
N ILE A 288 2.71 3.64 -20.73
CA ILE A 288 2.60 5.11 -20.65
C ILE A 288 2.68 5.67 -19.22
N LYS A 289 3.03 4.85 -18.21
CA LYS A 289 3.13 5.25 -16.79
C LYS A 289 1.82 5.81 -16.21
N HIS A 290 0.68 5.31 -16.67
CA HIS A 290 -0.65 5.60 -16.14
C HIS A 290 -1.37 4.30 -15.74
N PRO A 291 -0.82 3.47 -14.85
CA PRO A 291 -1.39 2.15 -14.56
C PRO A 291 -2.84 2.22 -14.08
N ILE A 292 -3.69 1.29 -14.53
CA ILE A 292 -5.09 1.21 -14.11
C ILE A 292 -5.14 0.84 -12.62
N VAL A 293 -5.93 1.57 -11.83
CA VAL A 293 -6.03 1.35 -10.38
C VAL A 293 -6.53 -0.06 -10.09
N GLY A 294 -5.81 -0.78 -9.22
CA GLY A 294 -6.14 -2.16 -8.85
C GLY A 294 -5.61 -3.21 -9.83
N HIS A 295 -4.73 -2.83 -10.77
CA HIS A 295 -3.91 -3.78 -11.51
C HIS A 295 -2.85 -4.42 -10.59
N ASN A 296 -2.69 -5.75 -10.65
CA ASN A 296 -1.76 -6.49 -9.78
C ASN A 296 -0.31 -6.03 -9.95
N THR A 297 0.45 -6.12 -8.84
CA THR A 297 1.92 -5.97 -8.68
C THR A 297 2.61 -4.70 -9.16
N ALA A 298 2.07 -3.99 -10.16
CA ALA A 298 2.72 -2.85 -10.80
C ALA A 298 2.01 -1.51 -10.60
N SER A 299 0.78 -1.48 -10.06
CA SER A 299 0.10 -0.24 -9.66
C SER A 299 0.33 0.05 -8.16
N LYS A 300 0.60 1.31 -7.82
CA LYS A 300 0.79 1.76 -6.43
C LYS A 300 -0.54 1.65 -5.67
N GLN A 301 -0.63 0.75 -4.70
CA GLN A 301 -1.89 0.52 -3.97
C GLN A 301 -2.42 1.80 -3.30
N LEU A 302 -3.66 2.19 -3.62
CA LEU A 302 -4.31 3.34 -2.97
C LEU A 302 -4.65 3.03 -1.51
N LYS A 303 -4.38 3.96 -0.60
CA LYS A 303 -4.70 3.79 0.82
C LYS A 303 -6.20 3.60 1.07
N SER A 304 -7.04 4.18 0.21
CA SER A 304 -8.50 4.05 0.21
C SER A 304 -9.04 2.75 -0.41
N CYS A 305 -8.22 1.99 -1.15
CA CYS A 305 -8.62 0.77 -1.85
C CYS A 305 -7.71 -0.42 -1.53
N LYS A 306 -8.12 -1.23 -0.54
CA LYS A 306 -7.46 -2.50 -0.21
C LYS A 306 -7.92 -3.69 -1.08
N ASP A 307 -8.95 -3.49 -1.91
CA ASP A 307 -9.54 -4.53 -2.75
C ASP A 307 -8.63 -4.91 -3.93
N LYS A 308 -8.47 -6.21 -4.20
CA LYS A 308 -7.78 -6.77 -5.38
C LYS A 308 -8.61 -6.67 -6.68
N GLY A 309 -9.41 -5.63 -6.84
CA GLY A 309 -10.34 -5.47 -7.95
C GLY A 309 -9.99 -4.25 -8.79
N ILE A 310 -9.75 -4.47 -10.09
CA ILE A 310 -9.49 -3.41 -11.07
C ILE A 310 -10.65 -2.42 -11.16
N LEU A 311 -10.35 -1.11 -11.21
CA LEU A 311 -11.33 -0.06 -11.44
C LEU A 311 -11.56 0.10 -12.94
N MET A 312 -12.25 -0.88 -13.55
CA MET A 312 -12.63 -0.89 -14.96
C MET A 312 -13.98 -1.59 -15.12
N ALA A 313 -14.86 -1.03 -15.96
CA ALA A 313 -16.18 -1.59 -16.24
C ALA A 313 -16.63 -1.28 -17.67
N LEU A 314 -17.33 -2.21 -18.32
CA LEU A 314 -17.97 -1.97 -19.62
C LEU A 314 -19.33 -1.29 -19.40
N VAL A 315 -19.47 -0.03 -19.83
CA VAL A 315 -20.61 0.83 -19.50
C VAL A 315 -21.58 1.06 -20.66
N GLU A 316 -21.16 0.84 -21.91
CA GLU A 316 -22.01 0.88 -23.10
C GLU A 316 -21.60 -0.25 -24.06
N VAL A 317 -22.60 -0.85 -24.70
CA VAL A 317 -22.45 -1.60 -25.95
C VAL A 317 -23.43 -1.06 -26.98
N ALA A 318 -22.98 -0.88 -28.23
CA ALA A 318 -23.84 -0.41 -29.32
C ALA A 318 -23.54 -1.13 -30.64
N PHE A 319 -24.58 -1.60 -31.33
CA PHE A 319 -24.48 -2.34 -32.59
C PHE A 319 -25.81 -2.31 -33.37
N GLU A 320 -25.74 -2.57 -34.67
CA GLU A 320 -26.94 -2.76 -35.51
C GLU A 320 -27.50 -4.19 -35.33
N HIS A 321 -28.79 -4.33 -35.05
CA HIS A 321 -29.37 -5.65 -34.75
C HIS A 321 -29.36 -6.58 -35.99
N PRO A 322 -28.77 -7.79 -35.93
CA PRO A 322 -28.53 -8.62 -37.13
C PRO A 322 -29.77 -9.07 -37.91
N VAL A 323 -30.97 -8.94 -37.34
CA VAL A 323 -32.24 -9.34 -37.96
C VAL A 323 -33.13 -8.13 -38.24
N THR A 324 -33.49 -7.38 -37.19
CA THR A 324 -34.41 -6.22 -37.29
C THR A 324 -33.78 -4.98 -37.92
N ARG A 325 -32.45 -4.91 -38.04
CA ARG A 325 -31.69 -3.74 -38.55
C ARG A 325 -31.84 -2.46 -37.71
N GLU A 326 -32.37 -2.57 -36.50
CA GLU A 326 -32.49 -1.48 -35.55
C GLU A 326 -31.18 -1.27 -34.77
N ASN A 327 -30.84 -0.02 -34.44
CA ASN A 327 -29.67 0.29 -33.63
C ASN A 327 -29.92 -0.04 -32.16
N VAL A 328 -29.28 -1.09 -31.66
CA VAL A 328 -29.30 -1.46 -30.24
C VAL A 328 -28.16 -0.73 -29.53
N CYS A 329 -28.50 0.25 -28.70
CA CYS A 329 -27.56 0.92 -27.80
C CYS A 329 -28.00 0.68 -26.35
N VAL A 330 -27.12 0.06 -25.56
CA VAL A 330 -27.41 -0.30 -24.16
C VAL A 330 -26.34 0.31 -23.27
N GLU A 331 -26.78 1.15 -22.33
CA GLU A 331 -25.93 1.78 -21.31
C GLU A 331 -26.26 1.29 -19.89
N CYS A 332 -25.28 1.37 -19.00
CA CYS A 332 -25.49 1.23 -17.56
C CYS A 332 -24.78 2.33 -16.76
N ASP A 333 -25.35 2.66 -15.60
CA ASP A 333 -24.75 3.61 -14.67
C ASP A 333 -23.31 3.23 -14.31
N GLU A 334 -22.45 4.25 -14.23
CA GLU A 334 -21.09 4.07 -13.75
C GLU A 334 -21.07 3.38 -12.38
N PRO A 335 -20.32 2.28 -12.19
CA PRO A 335 -20.35 1.54 -10.94
C PRO A 335 -19.94 2.44 -9.76
N ARG A 336 -20.80 2.53 -8.74
CA ARG A 336 -20.61 3.39 -7.55
C ARG A 336 -19.21 3.32 -6.94
N LYS A 337 -18.52 2.17 -7.06
CA LYS A 337 -17.14 1.95 -6.59
C LYS A 337 -16.12 2.90 -7.22
N LEU A 338 -16.24 3.26 -8.51
CA LEU A 338 -15.31 4.17 -9.19
C LEU A 338 -15.42 5.57 -8.55
N LYS A 339 -16.61 6.21 -8.64
CA LYS A 339 -16.90 7.50 -7.99
C LYS A 339 -16.53 7.55 -6.51
N THR A 340 -16.87 6.49 -5.75
CA THR A 340 -16.60 6.43 -4.31
C THR A 340 -15.10 6.45 -3.99
N ILE A 341 -14.26 5.80 -4.79
CA ILE A 341 -12.81 5.78 -4.59
C ILE A 341 -12.20 7.15 -4.95
N CYS A 342 -12.61 7.74 -6.07
CA CYS A 342 -12.19 9.09 -6.46
C CYS A 342 -12.57 10.12 -5.38
N GLN A 343 -13.82 10.14 -4.92
CA GLN A 343 -14.28 11.05 -3.87
C GLN A 343 -13.51 10.86 -2.55
N ARG A 344 -13.19 9.61 -2.17
CA ARG A 344 -12.39 9.35 -0.96
C ARG A 344 -10.98 9.91 -1.09
N GLU A 345 -10.30 9.69 -2.21
CA GLU A 345 -8.95 10.24 -2.45
C GLU A 345 -8.95 11.77 -2.49
N GLN A 346 -9.96 12.38 -3.10
CA GLN A 346 -10.17 13.84 -3.11
C GLN A 346 -10.33 14.38 -1.69
N ASN A 347 -11.23 13.79 -0.88
CA ASN A 347 -11.45 14.21 0.52
C ASN A 347 -10.18 14.04 1.38
N PHE A 348 -9.40 12.97 1.16
CA PHE A 348 -8.12 12.77 1.85
C PHE A 348 -7.07 13.81 1.44
N TYR A 349 -7.04 14.19 0.15
CA TYR A 349 -6.16 15.25 -0.36
C TYR A 349 -6.55 16.61 0.23
N GLU A 350 -7.83 16.98 0.20
CA GLU A 350 -8.33 18.24 0.75
C GLU A 350 -8.05 18.36 2.25
N LYS A 351 -8.26 17.29 3.04
CA LYS A 351 -7.91 17.26 4.45
C LYS A 351 -6.41 17.48 4.69
N LYS A 352 -5.55 16.90 3.84
CA LYS A 352 -4.08 17.08 3.94
C LYS A 352 -3.65 18.49 3.51
N ARG A 353 -4.26 19.05 2.46
CA ARG A 353 -4.05 20.43 1.99
C ARG A 353 -4.48 21.45 3.03
N ALA A 354 -5.65 21.27 3.65
CA ALA A 354 -6.12 22.12 4.75
C ALA A 354 -5.17 22.11 5.95
N ALA A 355 -4.64 20.94 6.34
CA ALA A 355 -3.66 20.83 7.41
C ALA A 355 -2.34 21.56 7.09
N ARG A 356 -1.82 21.44 5.86
CA ARG A 356 -0.63 22.20 5.41
C ARG A 356 -0.87 23.71 5.40
N ILE A 357 -2.03 24.16 4.91
CA ILE A 357 -2.38 25.59 4.88
C ILE A 357 -2.51 26.14 6.31
N ALA A 358 -3.07 25.37 7.24
CA ALA A 358 -3.13 25.75 8.65
C ALA A 358 -1.72 25.84 9.28
N GLU A 359 -0.82 24.90 8.97
CA GLU A 359 0.57 24.97 9.43
C GLU A 359 1.30 26.17 8.79
N ALA A 360 1.08 26.47 7.52
CA ALA A 360 1.70 27.60 6.83
C ALA A 360 1.25 28.96 7.39
N LYS A 361 -0.05 29.10 7.73
CA LYS A 361 -0.57 30.27 8.43
C LYS A 361 0.05 30.47 9.81
N LEU A 362 0.43 29.39 10.51
CA LEU A 362 1.12 29.48 11.79
C LEU A 362 2.55 30.05 11.67
N TYR A 363 3.18 29.92 10.49
CA TYR A 363 4.45 30.58 10.15
C TYR A 363 4.26 31.98 9.50
N GLY A 364 3.09 32.59 9.63
CA GLY A 364 2.82 33.93 9.07
C GLY A 364 2.75 33.99 7.54
N ILE A 365 2.63 32.84 6.85
CA ILE A 365 2.59 32.80 5.39
C ILE A 365 1.18 33.19 4.91
N GLU A 366 0.95 34.47 4.65
CA GLU A 366 -0.36 35.00 4.23
C GLU A 366 -0.85 34.36 2.91
N ASN A 367 0.05 34.19 1.94
CA ASN A 367 -0.21 33.55 0.65
C ASN A 367 -0.12 32.01 0.68
N ALA A 368 -0.35 31.37 1.83
CA ALA A 368 -0.23 29.92 2.03
C ALA A 368 -1.01 29.05 1.02
N VAL A 369 -2.14 29.55 0.50
CA VAL A 369 -2.96 28.83 -0.49
C VAL A 369 -2.25 28.77 -1.84
N VAL A 370 -1.79 29.93 -2.35
CA VAL A 370 -1.08 30.05 -3.63
C VAL A 370 0.28 29.35 -3.55
N LEU A 371 0.98 29.48 -2.42
CA LEU A 371 2.24 28.79 -2.18
C LEU A 371 2.06 27.27 -2.13
N ASN A 372 1.07 26.72 -1.43
CA ASN A 372 0.84 25.27 -1.43
C ASN A 372 0.58 24.72 -2.85
N ASP A 373 -0.22 25.42 -3.64
CA ASP A 373 -0.61 24.94 -4.97
C ASP A 373 0.55 25.06 -6.00
N ASN A 374 1.46 26.02 -5.81
CA ASN A 374 2.71 26.13 -6.58
C ASN A 374 3.81 25.15 -6.09
N LEU A 375 3.92 24.94 -4.77
CA LEU A 375 4.91 24.03 -4.16
C LEU A 375 4.61 22.55 -4.43
N GLU A 376 3.35 22.17 -4.72
CA GLU A 376 3.05 20.84 -5.23
C GLU A 376 3.65 20.58 -6.63
N MET A 377 4.09 21.63 -7.36
CA MET A 377 4.89 21.50 -8.58
C MET A 377 6.41 21.55 -8.33
N GLN A 378 6.88 21.85 -7.11
CA GLN A 378 8.30 21.91 -6.76
C GLN A 378 8.66 21.05 -5.53
N SER A 379 8.90 19.76 -5.81
CA SER A 379 9.87 18.90 -5.11
C SER A 379 9.79 18.80 -3.58
N GLY A 380 8.74 18.17 -3.04
CA GLY A 380 8.76 17.36 -1.78
C GLY A 380 9.13 18.02 -0.45
N LEU A 381 9.60 19.27 -0.46
CA LEU A 381 10.34 19.90 0.63
C LEU A 381 9.46 20.17 1.86
N PRO A 382 9.94 19.89 3.09
CA PRO A 382 9.22 20.25 4.30
C PRO A 382 8.89 21.74 4.39
N LEU A 383 7.64 22.06 4.73
CA LEU A 383 7.18 23.43 4.93
C LEU A 383 8.03 24.21 5.95
N ALA A 384 8.53 23.56 7.00
CA ALA A 384 9.41 24.19 7.98
C ALA A 384 10.76 24.65 7.40
N TYR A 385 11.29 23.98 6.37
CA TYR A 385 12.48 24.45 5.65
C TYR A 385 12.17 25.59 4.67
N ILE A 386 10.95 25.65 4.16
CA ILE A 386 10.48 26.77 3.32
C ILE A 386 10.25 28.02 4.15
N ALA A 387 9.64 27.87 5.34
CA ALA A 387 9.49 28.92 6.33
C ALA A 387 10.81 29.32 7.00
N GLY A 388 11.80 28.42 7.00
CA GLY A 388 13.06 28.56 7.75
C GLY A 388 12.91 28.40 9.26
N GLU A 389 11.73 28.03 9.77
CA GLU A 389 11.46 27.88 11.20
C GLU A 389 10.45 26.77 11.55
N LYS A 390 10.47 26.37 12.82
CA LYS A 390 9.59 25.36 13.42
C LYS A 390 9.26 25.69 14.87
N SER A 391 7.98 25.63 15.24
CA SER A 391 7.54 25.72 16.64
C SER A 391 7.83 24.41 17.39
N PHE A 392 8.38 24.52 18.60
CA PHE A 392 8.68 23.41 19.51
C PHE A 392 8.60 23.89 20.97
N CYS A 393 7.87 23.19 21.84
CA CYS A 393 7.66 23.59 23.24
C CYS A 393 7.19 25.06 23.42
N GLY A 394 6.43 25.61 22.46
CA GLY A 394 5.95 26.99 22.47
C GLY A 394 6.94 28.06 21.97
N LEU A 395 8.18 27.68 21.61
CA LEU A 395 9.20 28.58 21.07
C LEU A 395 9.37 28.39 19.55
N GLN A 396 9.76 29.45 18.84
CA GLN A 396 10.01 29.41 17.39
C GLN A 396 11.51 29.26 17.07
N PHE A 397 11.90 28.07 16.60
CA PHE A 397 13.28 27.73 16.26
C PHE A 397 13.53 27.87 14.76
N MET A 398 14.58 28.58 14.37
CA MET A 398 15.12 28.53 13.02
C MET A 398 15.57 27.08 12.71
N VAL A 399 15.25 26.61 11.50
CA VAL A 399 15.64 25.29 10.99
C VAL A 399 16.14 25.40 9.55
N SER A 400 17.03 24.50 9.16
CA SER A 400 17.52 24.39 7.78
C SER A 400 17.78 22.92 7.44
N ASN A 401 18.12 22.66 6.17
CA ASN A 401 18.57 21.35 5.68
C ASN A 401 19.86 20.83 6.37
N GLN A 402 20.43 21.56 7.34
CA GLN A 402 21.55 21.16 8.17
C GLN A 402 21.13 20.53 9.52
N THR A 403 19.83 20.53 9.84
CA THR A 403 19.27 20.04 11.12
C THR A 403 17.98 19.25 10.92
N MET A 404 17.78 18.17 11.68
CA MET A 404 16.45 17.52 11.77
C MET A 404 15.40 18.53 12.25
N ILE A 405 14.22 18.51 11.65
CA ILE A 405 13.11 19.40 12.02
C ILE A 405 12.54 18.93 13.38
N PRO A 406 12.41 19.81 14.40
CA PRO A 406 11.87 19.46 15.72
C PRO A 406 10.51 18.75 15.65
N ARG A 407 10.33 17.73 16.50
CA ARG A 407 9.13 16.87 16.52
C ARG A 407 8.35 17.01 17.81
N ALA A 408 7.03 16.89 17.74
CA ALA A 408 6.18 16.81 18.92
C ALA A 408 6.50 15.61 19.84
N SER A 409 7.07 14.50 19.29
CA SER A 409 7.55 13.37 20.09
C SER A 409 8.72 13.76 21.00
N THR A 410 9.58 14.67 20.55
CA THR A 410 10.79 15.12 21.26
C THR A 410 10.48 16.01 22.46
N GLU A 411 9.29 16.63 22.53
CA GLU A 411 8.86 17.41 23.70
C GLU A 411 8.80 16.58 24.99
N HIS A 412 8.67 15.25 24.89
CA HIS A 412 8.68 14.36 26.06
C HIS A 412 10.06 14.34 26.75
N LEU A 413 11.16 14.59 26.02
CA LEU A 413 12.50 14.71 26.62
C LEU A 413 12.59 15.99 27.45
N VAL A 414 12.07 17.10 26.92
CA VAL A 414 11.99 18.38 27.65
C VAL A 414 11.17 18.22 28.93
N ARG A 415 9.96 17.65 28.82
CA ARG A 415 9.08 17.40 29.98
C ARG A 415 9.75 16.51 31.03
N ALA A 416 10.37 15.39 30.62
CA ALA A 416 11.06 14.49 31.53
C ALA A 416 12.24 15.15 32.27
N THR A 417 13.02 15.99 31.58
CA THR A 417 14.13 16.73 32.20
C THR A 417 13.64 17.82 33.17
N LEU A 418 12.52 18.48 32.87
CA LEU A 418 11.89 19.43 33.80
C LEU A 418 11.33 18.74 35.06
N ASP A 419 10.77 17.53 34.93
CA ASP A 419 10.36 16.73 36.09
C ASP A 419 11.57 16.37 36.98
N ILE A 420 12.69 15.98 36.37
CA ILE A 420 13.96 15.70 37.07
C ILE A 420 14.45 16.94 37.82
N TYR A 421 14.50 18.10 37.17
CA TYR A 421 14.91 19.37 37.77
C TYR A 421 14.06 19.72 39.01
N LYS A 422 12.73 19.65 38.89
CA LYS A 422 11.80 19.93 40.01
C LYS A 422 12.01 18.96 41.18
N THR A 423 12.24 17.68 40.88
CA THR A 423 12.43 16.63 41.89
C THR A 423 13.79 16.74 42.59
N GLN A 424 14.87 17.02 41.84
CA GLN A 424 16.24 17.04 42.40
C GLN A 424 16.67 18.40 42.97
N ILE A 425 16.19 19.51 42.42
CA ILE A 425 16.68 20.85 42.78
C ILE A 425 15.66 21.59 43.64
N LEU A 426 14.41 21.75 43.18
CA LEU A 426 13.41 22.51 43.96
C LEU A 426 13.07 21.82 45.28
N SER A 427 12.93 20.48 45.27
CA SER A 427 12.57 19.73 46.49
C SER A 427 13.70 19.70 47.53
N ASN A 428 14.97 19.72 47.12
CA ASN A 428 16.12 19.67 48.03
C ASN A 428 16.62 21.06 48.45
N LYS A 429 16.40 22.12 47.65
CA LYS A 429 16.72 23.51 48.05
C LYS A 429 15.99 23.94 49.32
N VAL A 430 14.80 23.40 49.58
CA VAL A 430 14.02 23.66 50.80
C VAL A 430 14.63 22.98 52.05
N ALA A 431 15.45 21.94 51.88
CA ALA A 431 16.02 21.19 52.99
C ALA A 431 17.39 21.72 53.45
N ASP A 432 18.32 21.97 52.52
CA ASP A 432 19.75 22.02 52.86
C ASP A 432 20.45 23.39 52.63
N ASN A 433 19.77 24.43 52.13
CA ASN A 433 20.37 25.74 51.78
C ASN A 433 21.57 25.70 50.78
N ILE A 434 21.86 24.56 50.16
CA ILE A 434 22.96 24.40 49.19
C ILE A 434 22.50 24.83 47.79
N THR A 435 23.15 25.84 47.21
CA THR A 435 22.96 26.29 45.82
C THR A 435 23.61 25.32 44.82
N LYS A 436 23.07 24.10 44.69
CA LYS A 436 23.58 23.12 43.73
C LYS A 436 23.29 23.55 42.28
N SER A 437 24.35 23.66 41.48
CA SER A 437 24.27 23.89 40.02
C SER A 437 23.72 22.64 39.31
N PHE A 438 22.68 22.81 38.47
CA PHE A 438 22.08 21.77 37.64
C PHE A 438 22.68 21.79 36.23
N ARG A 439 23.33 20.70 35.83
CA ARG A 439 24.10 20.63 34.57
C ARG A 439 23.45 19.71 33.55
N ILE A 440 23.20 20.22 32.35
CA ILE A 440 22.55 19.50 31.25
C ILE A 440 23.51 19.37 30.06
N LEU A 441 23.62 18.17 29.49
CA LEU A 441 24.30 17.91 28.21
C LEU A 441 23.29 17.41 27.17
N ASP A 442 23.21 18.05 26.02
CA ASP A 442 22.37 17.67 24.88
C ASP A 442 23.24 17.07 23.75
N VAL A 443 23.11 15.76 23.53
CA VAL A 443 23.96 14.97 22.64
C VAL A 443 23.28 14.78 21.28
N GLY A 444 23.85 15.36 20.23
CA GLY A 444 23.19 15.47 18.93
C GLY A 444 22.17 16.62 18.92
N THR A 445 22.59 17.78 19.46
CA THR A 445 21.71 18.92 19.76
C THR A 445 21.02 19.50 18.52
N GLY A 446 21.55 19.28 17.31
CA GLY A 446 20.91 19.68 16.05
C GLY A 446 20.64 21.18 16.00
N SER A 447 19.37 21.58 15.99
CA SER A 447 18.93 22.98 16.02
C SER A 447 19.01 23.65 17.42
N GLY A 448 19.50 22.94 18.44
CA GLY A 448 19.55 23.38 19.83
C GLY A 448 18.22 23.27 20.58
N CYS A 449 17.15 22.82 19.91
CA CYS A 449 15.78 22.99 20.40
C CYS A 449 15.49 22.31 21.75
N ILE A 450 16.10 21.16 22.04
CA ILE A 450 15.89 20.43 23.30
C ILE A 450 16.53 21.21 24.45
N LEU A 451 17.83 21.48 24.38
CA LEU A 451 18.56 22.23 25.41
C LEU A 451 17.95 23.61 25.67
N ILE A 452 17.68 24.35 24.60
CA ILE A 452 17.15 25.72 24.69
C ILE A 452 15.76 25.72 25.33
N ALA A 453 14.87 24.81 24.96
CA ALA A 453 13.53 24.73 25.56
C ALA A 453 13.58 24.35 27.05
N ILE A 454 14.48 23.45 27.46
CA ILE A 454 14.68 23.11 28.88
C ILE A 454 15.20 24.33 29.65
N MET A 455 16.26 24.97 29.17
CA MET A 455 16.85 26.14 29.82
C MET A 455 15.88 27.32 29.91
N HIS A 456 15.20 27.67 28.81
CA HIS A 456 14.19 28.73 28.79
C HIS A 456 13.08 28.44 29.81
N SER A 457 12.59 27.20 29.86
CA SER A 457 11.56 26.79 30.82
C SER A 457 12.02 26.90 32.28
N ILE A 458 13.26 26.50 32.60
CA ILE A 458 13.80 26.60 33.96
C ILE A 458 14.02 28.07 34.35
N LEU A 459 14.63 28.87 33.47
CA LEU A 459 14.88 30.29 33.68
C LEU A 459 13.60 31.12 33.79
N SER A 460 12.50 30.66 33.17
CA SER A 460 11.17 31.27 33.32
C SER A 460 10.45 30.89 34.63
N LEU A 461 10.94 29.87 35.35
CA LEU A 461 10.40 29.43 36.65
C LEU A 461 11.15 30.05 37.83
N SER A 462 12.35 30.60 37.62
CA SER A 462 13.12 31.28 38.66
C SER A 462 12.70 32.74 38.79
N GLU A 463 12.08 33.10 39.90
CA GLU A 463 11.80 34.50 40.30
C GLU A 463 13.07 35.31 40.66
N TYR A 464 14.24 34.67 40.62
CA TYR A 464 15.53 35.25 41.00
C TYR A 464 16.25 35.93 39.84
N ASP A 465 17.14 36.87 40.19
CA ASP A 465 17.99 37.56 39.23
C ASP A 465 18.80 36.56 38.39
N THR A 466 18.76 36.74 37.07
CA THR A 466 19.05 35.69 36.08
C THR A 466 20.53 35.30 35.97
N THR A 467 21.39 35.93 36.76
CA THR A 467 22.84 35.74 36.79
C THR A 467 23.29 34.57 37.67
N ASP A 468 22.51 34.16 38.68
CA ASP A 468 22.82 33.03 39.59
C ASP A 468 21.70 31.97 39.65
N ALA A 469 21.11 31.68 38.48
CA ALA A 469 20.04 30.70 38.35
C ALA A 469 20.46 29.23 38.67
N GLY A 470 21.75 28.98 38.92
CA GLY A 470 22.28 27.67 39.27
C GLY A 470 22.05 26.61 38.18
N ILE A 471 22.14 26.98 36.91
CA ILE A 471 21.97 26.08 35.76
C ILE A 471 23.08 26.28 34.72
N PHE A 472 23.54 25.20 34.10
CA PHE A 472 24.45 25.24 32.96
C PHE A 472 24.04 24.22 31.88
N GLY A 473 24.05 24.64 30.62
CA GLY A 473 23.71 23.80 29.47
C GLY A 473 24.86 23.67 28.46
N MET A 474 25.15 22.45 28.01
CA MET A 474 26.07 22.22 26.89
C MET A 474 25.36 21.43 25.79
N GLY A 475 25.39 21.94 24.56
CA GLY A 475 24.93 21.21 23.37
C GLY A 475 26.11 20.74 22.54
N ILE A 476 26.13 19.47 22.14
CA ILE A 476 27.16 18.93 21.25
C ILE A 476 26.56 18.33 19.98
N ASP A 477 27.26 18.49 18.87
CA ASP A 477 26.94 17.87 17.59
C ASP A 477 28.21 17.51 16.82
N ILE A 478 28.10 16.56 15.89
CA ILE A 478 29.16 16.24 14.92
C ILE A 478 29.20 17.26 13.78
N SER A 479 28.05 17.88 13.47
CA SER A 479 27.86 18.82 12.36
C SER A 479 28.12 20.27 12.82
N PRO A 480 29.16 20.95 12.30
CA PRO A 480 29.39 22.37 12.60
C PRO A 480 28.23 23.24 12.10
N LEU A 481 27.61 22.87 10.97
CA LEU A 481 26.48 23.60 10.38
C LEU A 481 25.21 23.49 11.24
N ALA A 482 25.01 22.36 11.94
CA ALA A 482 23.95 22.23 12.93
C ALA A 482 24.21 23.14 14.14
N LEU A 483 25.44 23.15 14.65
CA LEU A 483 25.84 24.01 15.78
C LEU A 483 25.65 25.50 15.51
N ASP A 484 25.82 25.96 14.26
CA ASP A 484 25.56 27.36 13.92
C ASP A 484 24.07 27.71 13.92
N VAL A 485 23.19 26.77 13.53
CA VAL A 485 21.73 26.90 13.74
C VAL A 485 21.41 26.94 15.24
N ALA A 486 22.00 26.05 16.05
CA ALA A 486 21.81 26.01 17.50
C ALA A 486 22.25 27.31 18.20
N LYS A 487 23.43 27.84 17.87
CA LYS A 487 23.92 29.13 18.39
C LYS A 487 22.97 30.29 18.05
N ASN A 488 22.45 30.33 16.83
CA ASN A 488 21.52 31.38 16.40
C ASN A 488 20.15 31.26 17.11
N ASN A 489 19.66 30.04 17.33
CA ASN A 489 18.46 29.81 18.15
C ASN A 489 18.66 30.17 19.63
N ALA A 490 19.84 29.90 20.19
CA ALA A 490 20.14 30.28 21.56
C ALA A 490 20.29 31.79 21.71
N LYS A 491 20.91 32.48 20.72
CA LYS A 491 20.88 33.95 20.64
C LYS A 491 19.47 34.53 20.54
N ARG A 492 18.49 33.81 19.96
CA ARG A 492 17.09 34.26 19.91
C ARG A 492 16.44 34.13 21.30
N HIS A 493 16.51 32.96 21.92
CA HIS A 493 15.70 32.61 23.09
C HIS A 493 16.39 32.78 24.45
N LEU A 494 17.73 32.86 24.50
CA LEU A 494 18.55 32.91 25.72
C LEU A 494 19.56 34.07 25.70
N HIS A 495 19.28 35.16 24.96
CA HIS A 495 20.22 36.26 24.72
C HIS A 495 20.81 36.92 25.97
N LYS A 496 20.11 36.88 27.11
CA LYS A 496 20.57 37.45 28.40
C LYS A 496 21.44 36.48 29.22
N GLN A 497 21.48 35.20 28.84
CA GLN A 497 22.08 34.11 29.62
C GLN A 497 23.23 33.41 28.88
N GLN A 498 23.98 34.15 28.06
CA GLN A 498 25.06 33.62 27.21
C GLN A 498 26.18 32.93 27.98
N SER A 499 26.39 33.25 29.26
CA SER A 499 27.34 32.58 30.16
C SER A 499 26.84 31.22 30.67
N LEU A 500 25.53 30.95 30.62
CA LEU A 500 24.92 29.73 31.15
C LEU A 500 24.88 28.60 30.13
N TYR A 501 25.24 28.84 28.87
CA TYR A 501 25.24 27.79 27.84
C TYR A 501 26.43 27.85 26.87
N CYS A 502 26.74 26.72 26.26
CA CYS A 502 27.69 26.66 25.15
C CYS A 502 27.34 25.55 24.14
N PHE A 503 27.80 25.72 22.91
CA PHE A 503 27.63 24.75 21.81
C PHE A 503 28.98 24.39 21.23
N ALA A 504 29.33 23.11 21.25
CA ALA A 504 30.65 22.60 20.86
C ALA A 504 30.56 21.42 19.88
N LYS A 505 31.61 21.20 19.10
CA LYS A 505 31.72 19.99 18.28
C LYS A 505 32.08 18.81 19.18
N GLY A 506 31.32 17.73 19.10
CA GLY A 506 31.52 16.52 19.92
C GLY A 506 30.89 15.29 19.27
N ASN A 507 31.25 14.10 19.74
CA ASN A 507 30.75 12.83 19.20
C ASN A 507 30.34 11.89 20.34
N MET A 508 29.10 11.37 20.27
CA MET A 508 28.52 10.45 21.25
C MET A 508 29.36 9.19 21.52
N GLU A 509 30.14 8.72 20.54
CA GLU A 509 31.02 7.57 20.71
C GLU A 509 32.19 7.86 21.68
N TYR A 510 32.62 9.11 21.81
CA TYR A 510 33.87 9.50 22.48
C TYR A 510 33.68 10.39 23.71
N LEU A 511 32.45 10.59 24.21
CA LEU A 511 32.17 11.40 25.42
C LEU A 511 33.14 11.12 26.58
N HIS A 512 33.45 9.85 26.84
CA HIS A 512 34.40 9.41 27.87
C HIS A 512 35.81 10.01 27.77
N ASN A 513 36.26 10.38 26.56
CA ASN A 513 37.59 10.90 26.27
C ASN A 513 37.56 12.35 25.74
N ASP A 514 36.40 13.01 25.71
CA ASP A 514 36.28 14.38 25.22
C ASP A 514 36.75 15.36 26.30
N PRO A 515 37.81 16.16 26.06
CA PRO A 515 38.34 17.10 27.05
C PRO A 515 37.35 18.19 27.47
N LEU A 516 36.33 18.48 26.65
CA LEU A 516 35.28 19.44 26.98
C LEU A 516 34.23 18.87 27.93
N LEU A 517 34.11 17.54 28.02
CA LEU A 517 33.10 16.82 28.79
C LEU A 517 33.66 16.10 30.03
N SER A 518 34.95 15.76 30.01
CA SER A 518 35.64 15.16 31.15
C SER A 518 35.53 16.05 32.40
N GLN A 519 35.24 15.44 33.55
CA GLN A 519 35.02 16.08 34.86
C GLN A 519 33.88 17.12 34.89
N LYS A 520 33.04 17.23 33.84
CA LYS A 520 31.93 18.21 33.82
C LYS A 520 30.77 17.83 34.72
N ASN A 521 30.62 16.55 35.09
CA ASN A 521 29.70 16.10 36.12
C ASN A 521 28.25 16.60 35.83
N PHE A 522 27.73 16.23 34.67
CA PHE A 522 26.37 16.56 34.24
C PHE A 522 25.33 15.80 35.07
N ASP A 523 24.25 16.47 35.50
CA ASP A 523 23.12 15.85 36.20
C ASP A 523 22.16 15.16 35.22
N VAL A 524 22.01 15.70 34.00
CA VAL A 524 21.17 15.09 32.95
C VAL A 524 21.88 15.11 31.61
N ILE A 525 21.90 13.96 30.94
CA ILE A 525 22.22 13.84 29.52
C ILE A 525 20.92 13.61 28.75
N VAL A 526 20.58 14.51 27.83
CA VAL A 526 19.45 14.36 26.90
C VAL A 526 19.97 13.97 25.50
N CYS A 527 19.26 13.11 24.79
CA CYS A 527 19.66 12.69 23.44
C CYS A 527 18.47 12.25 22.58
N ASN A 528 18.38 12.78 21.37
CA ASN A 528 17.50 12.28 20.30
C ASN A 528 18.37 11.78 19.13
N PRO A 529 18.93 10.57 19.21
CA PRO A 529 19.87 10.08 18.21
C PRO A 529 19.14 9.66 16.92
N PRO A 530 19.84 9.56 15.77
CA PRO A 530 19.27 8.95 14.58
C PRO A 530 18.94 7.46 14.83
N TYR A 531 17.78 7.02 14.36
CA TYR A 531 17.26 5.66 14.60
C TYR A 531 16.56 5.03 13.39
N LEU A 532 16.51 5.69 12.22
CA LEU A 532 16.01 5.05 11.00
C LEU A 532 17.06 4.09 10.45
N ASP A 533 16.63 2.92 10.01
CA ASP A 533 17.51 1.92 9.40
C ASP A 533 18.01 2.42 8.03
N ILE A 534 19.32 2.65 7.91
CA ILE A 534 19.96 3.11 6.66
C ILE A 534 19.72 2.16 5.46
N THR A 535 19.45 0.88 5.72
CA THR A 535 19.14 -0.11 4.65
C THR A 535 17.71 0.01 4.11
N LYS A 536 16.87 0.83 4.74
CA LYS A 536 15.46 1.05 4.38
C LYS A 536 15.22 2.55 4.14
N PRO A 537 15.76 3.11 3.04
CA PRO A 537 15.62 4.53 2.74
C PRO A 537 14.15 4.93 2.59
N LEU A 538 13.83 6.12 3.07
CA LEU A 538 12.52 6.74 2.89
C LEU A 538 12.29 7.05 1.40
N PRO A 539 11.05 6.91 0.91
CA PRO A 539 10.74 7.25 -0.47
C PRO A 539 10.87 8.78 -0.69
N PRO A 540 11.23 9.27 -1.89
CA PRO A 540 11.37 10.71 -2.18
C PRO A 540 10.12 11.58 -1.98
N SER A 541 8.97 10.96 -1.67
CA SER A 541 7.70 11.63 -1.35
C SER A 541 7.44 11.78 0.15
N ASP A 542 8.32 11.25 1.01
CA ASP A 542 8.31 11.48 2.46
C ASP A 542 9.13 12.74 2.76
N PRO A 543 8.56 13.80 3.37
CA PRO A 543 9.29 15.05 3.59
C PRO A 543 10.62 14.88 4.35
N ARG A 544 10.73 13.82 5.18
CA ARG A 544 11.94 13.50 5.93
C ARG A 544 13.11 13.08 5.02
N SER A 545 12.88 12.71 3.76
CA SER A 545 13.97 12.43 2.80
C SER A 545 14.78 13.67 2.41
N HIS A 546 14.30 14.87 2.75
CA HIS A 546 15.02 16.14 2.59
C HIS A 546 15.82 16.55 3.83
N GLU A 547 15.68 15.83 4.94
CA GLU A 547 16.41 16.11 6.19
C GLU A 547 17.78 15.41 6.17
N PRO A 548 18.82 15.97 6.80
CA PRO A 548 20.19 15.49 6.63
C PRO A 548 20.34 14.03 7.08
N SER A 549 20.87 13.19 6.19
CA SER A 549 20.91 11.73 6.38
C SER A 549 21.54 11.29 7.70
N HIS A 550 22.59 11.99 8.16
CA HIS A 550 23.29 11.69 9.42
C HIS A 550 22.47 12.01 10.68
N ALA A 551 21.43 12.84 10.57
CA ALA A 551 20.55 13.21 11.69
C ALA A 551 19.32 12.30 11.82
N ILE A 552 19.01 11.48 10.80
CA ILE A 552 17.86 10.57 10.81
C ILE A 552 18.22 9.09 10.68
N TYR A 553 19.25 8.73 9.91
CA TYR A 553 19.63 7.33 9.66
C TYR A 553 20.78 6.85 10.54
N CYS A 554 20.72 5.58 10.91
CA CYS A 554 21.72 4.87 11.68
C CYS A 554 21.83 3.43 11.18
N SER A 555 23.01 2.82 11.30
CA SER A 555 23.22 1.41 10.93
C SER A 555 22.73 0.45 12.02
N GLU A 556 22.86 -0.86 11.76
CA GLU A 556 22.46 -1.93 12.68
C GLU A 556 20.96 -1.88 13.02
N GLU A 557 20.09 -1.87 12.00
CA GLU A 557 18.63 -1.69 12.12
C GLU A 557 18.21 -0.39 12.86
N GLY A 558 19.07 0.63 12.86
CA GLY A 558 18.87 1.87 13.60
C GLY A 558 19.36 1.86 15.05
N TYR A 559 20.04 0.81 15.52
CA TYR A 559 20.44 0.68 16.94
C TYR A 559 21.87 1.11 17.27
N LYS A 560 22.74 1.39 16.27
CA LYS A 560 24.17 1.68 16.54
C LYS A 560 24.37 2.88 17.48
N CYS A 561 23.67 4.00 17.26
CA CYS A 561 23.84 5.20 18.10
C CYS A 561 23.46 4.96 19.58
N TYR A 562 22.43 4.14 19.86
CA TYR A 562 22.12 3.73 21.23
C TYR A 562 23.25 2.93 21.89
N ARG A 563 23.86 2.01 21.14
CA ARG A 563 25.02 1.23 21.62
C ARG A 563 26.25 2.09 21.86
N LEU A 564 26.55 3.02 20.94
CA LEU A 564 27.68 3.95 21.07
C LEU A 564 27.51 4.85 22.30
N LEU A 565 26.31 5.40 22.51
CA LEU A 565 26.01 6.23 23.67
C LEU A 565 26.18 5.45 24.98
N SER A 566 25.55 4.27 25.14
CA SER A 566 25.71 3.46 26.36
C SER A 566 27.18 3.16 26.61
N LYS A 567 27.87 2.54 25.63
CA LYS A 567 29.29 2.16 25.75
C LYS A 567 30.20 3.33 26.12
N SER A 568 29.91 4.54 25.62
CA SER A 568 30.67 5.75 25.98
C SER A 568 30.41 6.20 27.41
N LEU A 569 29.16 6.14 27.89
CA LEU A 569 28.82 6.45 29.28
C LEU A 569 29.35 5.41 30.27
N ASP A 570 29.34 4.13 29.88
CA ASP A 570 29.86 3.01 30.68
C ASP A 570 31.39 3.12 30.81
N LYS A 571 32.09 3.43 29.71
CA LYS A 571 33.52 3.77 29.72
C LYS A 571 33.84 4.99 30.59
N SER A 572 32.99 6.02 30.58
CA SER A 572 33.23 7.22 31.39
C SER A 572 33.23 6.93 32.89
N LEU A 573 32.44 5.95 33.34
CA LEU A 573 32.52 5.43 34.70
C LEU A 573 33.83 4.65 34.93
N ALA A 574 34.12 3.67 34.06
CA ALA A 574 35.29 2.80 34.21
C ALA A 574 36.64 3.54 34.17
N LEU A 575 36.72 4.65 33.43
CA LEU A 575 37.91 5.50 33.32
C LEU A 575 37.92 6.68 34.32
N GLY A 576 36.88 6.82 35.16
CA GLY A 576 36.76 7.95 36.09
C GLY A 576 36.65 9.32 35.43
N SER A 577 36.25 9.41 34.15
CA SER A 577 36.17 10.69 33.42
C SER A 577 34.92 11.51 33.75
N GLN A 578 34.00 10.97 34.57
CA GLN A 578 32.94 11.73 35.27
C GLN A 578 32.13 12.68 34.35
N VAL A 579 31.72 12.19 33.18
CA VAL A 579 30.84 12.95 32.28
C VAL A 579 29.45 13.09 32.91
N LEU A 580 28.88 12.01 33.44
CA LEU A 580 27.60 12.00 34.16
C LEU A 580 27.84 11.81 35.67
N ASN A 581 27.14 12.61 36.48
CA ASN A 581 27.06 12.44 37.94
C ASN A 581 26.58 11.03 38.32
N GLU A 582 27.01 10.52 39.48
CA GLU A 582 26.60 9.19 39.99
C GLU A 582 25.07 9.05 40.10
N ARG A 583 24.40 10.12 40.55
CA ARG A 583 22.94 10.22 40.66
C ARG A 583 22.28 10.90 39.44
N GLY A 584 23.02 11.02 38.34
CA GLY A 584 22.56 11.64 37.10
C GLY A 584 21.63 10.74 36.28
N PHE A 585 20.93 11.34 35.32
CA PHE A 585 19.96 10.68 34.45
C PHE A 585 20.36 10.77 32.97
N VAL A 586 19.92 9.78 32.20
CA VAL A 586 19.96 9.79 30.73
C VAL A 586 18.52 9.78 30.21
N VAL A 587 18.14 10.79 29.44
CA VAL A 587 16.80 10.97 28.88
C VAL A 587 16.87 10.83 27.35
N LEU A 588 16.25 9.79 26.82
CA LEU A 588 16.55 9.28 25.49
C LEU A 588 15.29 9.15 24.62
N GLU A 589 15.31 9.72 23.41
CA GLU A 589 14.26 9.45 22.42
C GLU A 589 14.48 8.09 21.73
N VAL A 590 13.41 7.30 21.62
CA VAL A 590 13.42 5.98 20.98
C VAL A 590 12.44 5.89 19.82
N GLY A 591 12.88 5.25 18.73
CA GLY A 591 12.01 4.94 17.60
C GLY A 591 10.82 4.06 17.99
N ALA A 592 9.74 4.13 17.22
CA ALA A 592 8.51 3.39 17.53
C ALA A 592 8.80 1.87 17.59
N SER A 593 8.36 1.22 18.68
CA SER A 593 8.63 -0.19 18.99
C SER A 593 10.09 -0.57 19.29
N MET A 594 11.05 0.38 19.31
CA MET A 594 12.47 0.08 19.61
C MET A 594 12.76 -0.04 21.11
N ALA A 595 11.90 0.52 21.96
CA ALA A 595 12.11 0.68 23.40
C ALA A 595 12.54 -0.60 24.15
N LYS A 596 11.98 -1.78 23.81
CA LYS A 596 12.39 -3.05 24.43
C LYS A 596 13.85 -3.40 24.15
N LYS A 597 14.31 -3.25 22.90
CA LYS A 597 15.69 -3.54 22.48
C LYS A 597 16.65 -2.45 22.98
N VAL A 598 16.22 -1.19 23.08
CA VAL A 598 17.01 -0.11 23.72
C VAL A 598 17.18 -0.33 25.23
N LYS A 599 16.14 -0.73 25.97
CA LYS A 599 16.27 -1.12 27.39
C LYS A 599 17.26 -2.27 27.60
N GLY A 600 17.38 -3.18 26.62
CA GLY A 600 18.38 -4.25 26.62
C GLY A 600 19.80 -3.81 26.22
N ILE A 601 19.96 -2.67 25.53
CA ILE A 601 21.27 -2.04 25.26
C ILE A 601 21.80 -1.34 26.50
N PHE A 602 20.91 -0.68 27.26
CA PHE A 602 21.20 -0.05 28.56
C PHE A 602 20.98 -1.05 29.71
N ASN A 603 21.45 -2.29 29.57
CA ASN A 603 21.23 -3.39 30.52
C ASN A 603 21.78 -3.10 31.92
N ASP A 604 22.86 -2.35 32.03
CA ASP A 604 23.51 -1.97 33.31
C ASP A 604 22.91 -0.69 33.94
N TRP A 605 21.85 -0.16 33.33
CA TRP A 605 21.09 0.99 33.79
C TRP A 605 19.69 0.56 34.24
N CYS A 606 19.08 1.34 35.13
CA CYS A 606 17.70 1.19 35.55
C CYS A 606 16.81 2.17 34.76
N CYS A 607 15.85 1.64 33.99
CA CYS A 607 14.85 2.46 33.30
C CYS A 607 13.75 2.92 34.28
N VAL A 608 13.94 4.09 34.91
CA VAL A 608 13.08 4.61 35.98
C VAL A 608 11.75 5.22 35.49
N LYS A 609 11.69 5.67 34.23
CA LYS A 609 10.46 6.22 33.63
C LYS A 609 10.43 5.91 32.14
N SER A 610 9.24 5.64 31.62
CA SER A 610 8.98 5.50 30.19
C SER A 610 7.72 6.28 29.84
N ILE A 611 7.81 7.14 28.84
CA ILE A 611 6.72 8.03 28.41
C ILE A 611 6.28 7.64 27.01
N LYS A 612 4.97 7.45 26.87
CA LYS A 612 4.32 7.10 25.60
C LYS A 612 3.81 8.33 24.87
N ASP A 613 3.79 8.26 23.54
CA ASP A 613 3.07 9.22 22.71
C ASP A 613 1.55 8.95 22.69
N GLN A 614 0.81 9.80 21.97
CA GLN A 614 -0.64 9.68 21.77
C GLN A 614 -1.06 8.39 21.04
N GLN A 615 -0.14 7.69 20.37
CA GLN A 615 -0.39 6.41 19.69
C GLN A 615 -0.04 5.20 20.59
N GLY A 616 0.45 5.45 21.81
CA GLY A 616 0.80 4.43 22.79
C GLY A 616 2.20 3.86 22.64
N PHE A 617 3.02 4.36 21.70
CA PHE A 617 4.42 3.93 21.57
C PHE A 617 5.27 4.60 22.65
N GLU A 618 6.11 3.82 23.34
CA GLU A 618 7.17 4.39 24.19
C GLU A 618 8.10 5.23 23.31
N ARG A 619 8.23 6.53 23.61
CA ARG A 619 9.05 7.49 22.85
C ARG A 619 10.18 8.12 23.66
N CYS A 620 10.02 8.26 24.97
CA CYS A 620 11.06 8.81 25.84
C CYS A 620 11.33 7.84 26.98
N LEU A 621 12.60 7.42 27.13
CA LEU A 621 13.07 6.58 28.23
C LEU A 621 13.96 7.41 29.15
N VAL A 622 13.77 7.27 30.46
CA VAL A 622 14.65 7.85 31.49
C VAL A 622 15.39 6.72 32.17
N PHE A 623 16.71 6.75 32.07
CA PHE A 623 17.62 5.83 32.74
C PHE A 623 18.36 6.53 33.89
N ARG A 624 18.64 5.77 34.94
CA ARG A 624 19.61 6.09 36.00
C ARG A 624 20.59 4.92 36.09
N ARG A 625 21.81 5.12 36.58
CA ARG A 625 22.66 3.98 36.94
C ARG A 625 22.00 3.12 38.03
N LYS A 626 22.33 1.83 38.03
CA LYS A 626 21.86 0.87 39.03
C LYS A 626 22.48 1.15 40.40
#